data_AF-T1AA26-F1
#
_entry.id   AF-T1AA26-F1
#
_cell.length_a   1.000
_cell.length_b   1.000
_cell.length_c   1.000
_cell.angle_alpha   90.00
_cell.angle_beta   90.00
_cell.angle_gamma   90.00
#
_symmetry.space_group_name_H-M   'P 1'
#
loop_
_entity.id
_entity.type
_entity.pdbx_description
1 polymer ?
#
loop_
_entity_poly.entity_id
_entity_poly.type
_entity_poly.pdbx_seq_one_letter_code
_entity_poly.pdbx_strand_id
1 'polypeptide(L)'
;SVHWGRSHDRLGIALGIDGLSALHRDYLAACGCGIMLCDGTLDDGHERVIEACYRAQLRRHVQPGPDLQWIANPGYNRARGPARVIGVRDRRARARRDRTHRPFRPTTFRFHLPLSHEPRP
;
A
#
# COMPACT_ATOMS: atom_id res chain seq x y z
N SER A 1 30.54 -17.81 -14.10
CA SER A 1 29.22 -17.30 -13.68
C SER A 1 29.38 -16.61 -12.34
N VAL A 2 28.88 -15.37 -12.19
CA VAL A 2 28.88 -14.73 -10.87
C VAL A 2 27.80 -15.43 -10.04
N HIS A 3 28.20 -16.31 -9.13
CA HIS A 3 27.28 -16.91 -8.16
C HIS A 3 26.94 -15.87 -7.09
N TRP A 4 25.83 -15.19 -7.29
CA TRP A 4 25.31 -14.12 -6.41
C TRP A 4 24.95 -14.59 -4.99
N GLY A 5 24.91 -15.90 -4.72
CA GLY A 5 24.71 -16.49 -3.38
C GLY A 5 23.36 -16.22 -2.70
N ARG A 6 22.56 -15.28 -3.22
CA ARG A 6 21.30 -14.80 -2.64
C ARG A 6 20.11 -15.16 -3.53
N SER A 7 19.88 -16.45 -3.70
CA SER A 7 18.85 -17.03 -4.58
C SER A 7 17.41 -16.62 -4.25
N HIS A 8 17.16 -16.16 -3.02
CA HIS A 8 15.83 -15.73 -2.56
C HIS A 8 15.61 -14.21 -2.60
N ASP A 9 16.65 -13.43 -2.91
CA ASP A 9 16.49 -11.99 -3.09
C ASP A 9 15.76 -11.70 -4.41
N ARG A 10 15.12 -10.53 -4.50
CA ARG A 10 14.32 -10.14 -5.68
C ARG A 10 14.73 -8.75 -6.14
N LEU A 11 14.99 -8.60 -7.44
CA LEU A 11 15.07 -7.32 -8.12
C LEU A 11 13.71 -7.01 -8.78
N GLY A 12 13.29 -5.75 -8.77
CA GLY A 12 12.08 -5.28 -9.44
C GLY A 12 12.33 -3.97 -10.17
N ILE A 13 11.67 -3.79 -11.31
CA ILE A 13 11.66 -2.55 -12.10
C ILE A 13 10.20 -2.26 -12.47
N ALA A 14 9.79 -1.00 -12.39
CA ALA A 14 8.45 -0.56 -12.79
C ALA A 14 8.52 0.75 -13.59
N LEU A 15 7.53 0.93 -14.47
CA LEU A 15 7.35 2.13 -15.28
C LEU A 15 5.89 2.62 -15.13
N GLY A 16 5.72 3.92 -14.93
CA GLY A 16 4.42 4.59 -14.86
C GLY A 16 4.40 5.80 -15.79
N ILE A 17 3.26 6.03 -16.44
CA ILE A 17 3.00 7.21 -17.27
C ILE A 17 1.60 7.72 -16.93
N ASP A 18 1.52 8.93 -16.41
CA ASP A 18 0.27 9.54 -15.95
C ASP A 18 0.12 10.94 -16.58
N GLY A 19 -1.11 11.45 -16.64
CA GLY A 19 -1.40 12.77 -17.20
C GLY A 19 -2.68 13.37 -16.65
N LEU A 20 -2.81 14.69 -16.77
CA LEU A 20 -4.02 15.41 -16.38
C LEU A 20 -5.10 15.34 -17.45
N SER A 21 -6.36 15.27 -17.02
CA SER A 21 -7.50 15.48 -17.92
C SER A 21 -7.57 16.94 -18.36
N ALA A 22 -8.17 17.21 -19.52
CA ALA A 22 -8.37 18.58 -20.02
C ALA A 22 -9.07 19.49 -18.99
N LEU A 23 -10.16 19.00 -18.38
CA LEU A 23 -10.90 19.76 -17.38
C LEU A 23 -10.05 20.12 -16.15
N HIS A 24 -9.19 19.21 -15.69
CA HIS A 24 -8.33 19.49 -14.53
C HIS A 24 -7.22 20.50 -14.88
N ARG A 25 -6.69 20.44 -16.11
CA ARG A 25 -5.73 21.46 -16.60
C ARG A 25 -6.36 22.83 -16.66
N ASP A 26 -7.58 22.93 -17.21
CA ASP A 26 -8.31 24.20 -17.31
C ASP A 26 -8.64 24.76 -15.92
N TYR A 27 -9.01 23.89 -14.98
CA TYR A 27 -9.24 24.26 -13.58
C TYR A 27 -7.99 24.83 -12.91
N LEU A 28 -6.83 24.15 -13.04
CA LEU A 28 -5.56 24.64 -12.47
C LEU A 28 -5.12 25.95 -13.13
N ALA A 29 -5.28 26.09 -14.45
CA ALA A 29 -4.95 27.31 -15.18
C ALA A 29 -5.82 28.51 -14.75
N ALA A 30 -7.09 28.28 -14.45
CA ALA A 30 -8.03 29.33 -14.04
C ALA A 30 -7.91 29.71 -12.56
N CYS A 31 -7.67 28.75 -11.66
CA CYS A 31 -7.69 28.97 -10.21
C CYS A 31 -6.30 29.07 -9.57
N GLY A 32 -5.24 28.63 -10.25
CA GLY A 32 -3.84 28.64 -9.75
C GLY A 32 -3.53 27.63 -8.63
N CYS A 33 -4.56 27.01 -8.04
CA CYS A 33 -4.48 26.05 -6.95
C CYS A 33 -5.58 24.98 -7.03
N GLY A 34 -5.19 23.71 -6.89
CA GLY A 34 -6.05 22.55 -6.65
C GLY A 34 -5.61 21.80 -5.38
N ILE A 35 -6.17 20.62 -5.14
CA ILE A 35 -5.94 19.86 -3.88
C ILE A 35 -4.48 19.43 -3.64
N MET A 36 -3.68 19.30 -4.70
CA MET A 36 -2.29 18.82 -4.64
C MET A 36 -1.27 19.77 -5.31
N LEU A 37 -1.73 20.75 -6.10
CA LEU A 37 -0.89 21.61 -6.92
C LEU A 37 -1.30 23.07 -6.70
N CYS A 38 -0.35 23.97 -6.50
CA CYS A 38 -0.61 25.37 -6.16
C CYS A 38 0.44 26.32 -6.76
N ASP A 39 1.09 25.86 -7.82
CA ASP A 39 2.22 26.51 -8.48
C ASP A 39 1.79 27.48 -9.59
N GLY A 40 0.50 27.78 -9.71
CA GLY A 40 -0.02 28.71 -10.72
C GLY A 40 -0.05 28.09 -12.11
N THR A 41 0.61 28.72 -13.08
CA THR A 41 0.60 28.27 -14.49
C THR A 41 1.39 26.99 -14.69
N LEU A 42 0.69 25.93 -15.10
CA LEU A 42 1.27 24.60 -15.35
C LEU A 42 1.84 24.50 -16.78
N ASP A 43 3.13 24.19 -16.93
CA ASP A 43 3.69 23.71 -18.21
C ASP A 43 3.37 22.21 -18.36
N ASP A 44 2.19 21.94 -18.91
CA ASP A 44 1.57 20.62 -18.91
C ASP A 44 2.42 19.54 -19.61
N GLY A 45 2.53 18.38 -18.95
CA GLY A 45 3.20 17.23 -19.51
C GLY A 45 2.87 15.94 -18.78
N HIS A 46 3.02 14.83 -19.50
CA HIS A 46 2.93 13.51 -18.88
C HIS A 46 4.01 13.36 -17.81
N GLU A 47 3.58 12.96 -16.61
CA GLU A 47 4.46 12.49 -15.56
C GLU A 47 4.91 11.09 -15.92
N ARG A 48 6.22 10.82 -15.81
CA ARG A 48 6.78 9.50 -16.11
C ARG A 48 7.65 9.08 -14.95
N VAL A 49 7.40 7.88 -14.42
CA VAL A 49 8.15 7.34 -13.29
C VAL A 49 8.85 6.07 -13.72
N ILE A 50 10.13 5.94 -13.37
CA ILE A 50 10.84 4.66 -13.36
C ILE A 50 11.25 4.34 -11.94
N GLU A 51 10.91 3.15 -11.47
CA GLU A 51 11.30 2.62 -10.17
C GLU A 51 12.21 1.41 -10.37
N ALA A 52 13.26 1.32 -9.55
CA ALA A 52 14.04 0.11 -9.35
C ALA A 52 14.10 -0.22 -7.86
N CYS A 53 13.75 -1.45 -7.50
CA CYS A 53 13.79 -1.91 -6.12
C CYS A 53 14.55 -3.22 -5.99
N TYR A 54 15.30 -3.38 -4.90
CA TYR A 54 15.91 -4.64 -4.50
C TYR A 54 15.34 -5.08 -3.17
N ARG A 55 15.05 -6.37 -3.01
CA ARG A 55 14.53 -6.95 -1.78
C ARG A 55 15.44 -8.08 -1.32
N ALA A 56 16.07 -7.89 -0.17
CA ALA A 56 16.89 -8.90 0.47
C ALA A 56 16.02 -9.82 1.33
N GLN A 57 16.02 -11.13 1.06
CA GLN A 57 15.30 -12.09 1.88
C GLN A 57 16.09 -12.38 3.17
N LEU A 58 15.80 -11.62 4.23
CA LEU A 58 16.49 -11.78 5.52
C LEU A 58 15.84 -12.84 6.41
N ARG A 59 14.51 -12.86 6.49
CA ARG A 59 13.73 -13.88 7.22
C ARG A 59 12.48 -14.20 6.43
N ARG A 60 11.86 -15.36 6.63
CA ARG A 60 10.65 -15.81 5.89
C ARG A 60 9.61 -14.71 5.62
N HIS A 61 9.41 -13.78 6.57
CA HIS A 61 8.41 -12.72 6.47
C HIS A 61 8.99 -11.29 6.43
N VAL A 62 10.30 -11.11 6.27
CA VAL A 62 10.97 -9.79 6.32
C VAL A 62 11.89 -9.65 5.11
N GLN A 63 11.59 -8.67 4.27
CA GLN A 63 12.27 -8.41 3.00
C GLN A 63 12.53 -6.91 2.79
N PRO A 64 13.54 -6.32 3.46
CA PRO A 64 13.93 -4.94 3.25
C PRO A 64 14.82 -4.77 2.02
N GLY A 65 14.87 -3.54 1.50
CA GLY A 65 15.94 -3.13 0.59
C GLY A 65 15.69 -1.78 -0.06
N PRO A 66 16.65 -1.31 -0.87
CA PRO A 66 16.59 0.01 -1.47
C PRO A 66 15.48 0.11 -2.52
N ASP A 67 14.93 1.31 -2.63
CA ASP A 67 13.92 1.72 -3.60
C ASP A 67 14.37 3.04 -4.23
N LEU A 68 14.56 3.05 -5.53
CA LEU A 68 15.05 4.19 -6.29
C LEU A 68 14.01 4.57 -7.32
N GLN A 69 13.59 5.83 -7.31
CA GLN A 69 12.63 6.35 -8.28
C GLN A 69 13.18 7.58 -8.97
N TRP A 70 12.97 7.66 -10.27
CA TRP A 70 13.20 8.86 -11.06
C TRP A 70 11.89 9.27 -11.70
N ILE A 71 11.50 10.53 -11.50
CA ILE A 71 10.21 11.08 -11.89
C ILE A 71 10.48 12.25 -12.85
N ALA A 72 10.05 12.12 -14.10
CA ALA A 72 10.03 13.24 -15.05
C ALA A 72 8.75 14.05 -14.87
N ASN A 73 8.87 15.38 -14.91
CA ASN A 73 7.74 16.31 -14.86
C ASN A 73 6.84 16.08 -13.62
N PRO A 74 7.40 16.12 -12.39
CA PRO A 74 6.66 15.79 -11.17
C PRO A 74 5.44 16.70 -10.99
N GLY A 75 4.27 16.13 -10.73
CA GLY A 75 3.00 16.87 -10.70
C GLY A 75 2.60 17.45 -12.06
N TYR A 76 2.94 16.73 -13.13
CA TYR A 76 2.58 17.05 -14.52
C TYR A 76 3.17 18.37 -15.07
N ASN A 77 4.18 18.92 -14.40
CA ASN A 77 4.79 20.21 -14.75
C ASN A 77 6.21 20.01 -15.32
N ARG A 78 6.42 20.30 -16.61
CA ARG A 78 7.73 20.19 -17.28
C ARG A 78 8.77 21.15 -16.74
N ALA A 79 8.35 22.32 -16.26
CA ALA A 79 9.24 23.35 -15.73
C ALA A 79 9.97 22.94 -14.44
N ARG A 80 9.46 21.93 -13.72
CA ARG A 80 10.04 21.46 -12.44
C ARG A 80 11.31 20.63 -12.63
N GLY A 81 11.59 20.16 -13.84
CA GLY A 81 12.67 19.21 -14.09
C GLY A 81 12.46 17.86 -13.38
N PRO A 82 13.38 16.90 -13.50
CA PRO A 82 13.19 15.58 -12.91
C PRO A 82 13.46 15.54 -11.41
N ALA A 83 12.64 14.78 -10.67
CA ALA A 83 12.86 14.46 -9.27
C ALA A 83 13.46 13.05 -9.09
N ARG A 84 14.24 12.87 -8.02
CA ARG A 84 14.79 11.58 -7.60
C ARG A 84 14.35 11.26 -6.18
N VAL A 85 13.79 10.08 -5.97
CA VAL A 85 13.43 9.58 -4.64
C VAL A 85 14.31 8.38 -4.34
N ILE A 86 14.98 8.42 -3.19
CA ILE A 86 15.84 7.34 -2.70
C ILE A 86 15.29 6.93 -1.34
N GLY A 87 14.97 5.66 -1.19
CA GLY A 87 14.38 5.15 0.03
C GLY A 87 14.73 3.71 0.32
N VAL A 88 14.16 3.22 1.41
CA VAL A 88 14.20 1.82 1.83
C VAL A 88 12.77 1.34 2.00
N ARG A 89 12.43 0.21 1.38
CA ARG A 89 11.13 -0.43 1.50
C ARG A 89 11.27 -1.74 2.29
N ASP A 90 10.55 -1.86 3.40
CA ASP A 90 10.44 -3.11 4.17
C ASP A 90 9.13 -3.82 3.84
N ARG A 91 9.22 -5.00 3.22
CA ARG A 91 8.04 -5.86 3.01
C ARG A 91 7.93 -6.87 4.14
N ARG A 92 6.83 -6.78 4.89
CA ARG A 92 6.43 -7.80 5.86
C ARG A 92 5.23 -8.61 5.40
N ALA A 93 5.43 -9.90 5.21
CA ALA A 93 4.32 -10.81 4.94
C ALA A 93 3.57 -11.10 6.25
N ARG A 94 2.27 -10.86 6.29
CA ARG A 94 1.44 -11.33 7.41
C ARG A 94 1.47 -12.85 7.42
N ALA A 95 1.90 -13.45 8.52
CA ALA A 95 1.64 -14.86 8.76
C ALA A 95 0.13 -15.05 8.69
N ARG A 96 -0.33 -15.99 7.86
CA ARG A 96 -1.74 -16.42 7.89
C ARG A 96 -1.99 -16.87 9.34
N ARG A 97 -2.84 -16.13 10.06
CA ARG A 97 -3.36 -16.63 11.33
C ARG A 97 -4.13 -17.87 10.97
N ASP A 98 -3.67 -19.01 11.45
CA ASP A 98 -4.42 -20.24 11.33
C ASP A 98 -5.72 -20.01 12.08
N ARG A 99 -6.81 -19.82 11.33
CA ARG A 99 -8.15 -19.64 11.89
C ARG A 99 -8.56 -21.03 12.32
N THR A 100 -8.03 -21.48 13.46
CA THR A 100 -8.54 -22.66 14.15
C THR A 100 -10.01 -22.38 14.39
N HIS A 101 -10.85 -23.08 13.63
CA HIS A 101 -12.28 -23.09 13.80
C HIS A 101 -12.54 -23.63 15.20
N ARG A 102 -12.66 -22.75 16.21
CA ARG A 102 -13.11 -23.17 17.53
C ARG A 102 -14.50 -23.76 17.32
N PRO A 103 -14.73 -25.05 17.59
CA PRO A 103 -16.07 -25.59 17.52
C PRO A 103 -16.94 -24.81 18.48
N PHE A 104 -18.09 -24.34 17.98
CA PHE A 104 -19.12 -23.74 18.82
C PHE A 104 -19.50 -24.77 19.88
N ARG A 105 -19.24 -24.46 21.16
CA ARG A 105 -19.77 -25.23 22.28
C ARG A 105 -21.13 -24.62 22.63
N PRO A 106 -22.27 -25.28 22.35
CA PRO A 106 -23.53 -24.81 22.87
C PRO A 106 -23.49 -24.92 24.40
N THR A 107 -23.52 -23.80 25.08
CA THR A 107 -23.79 -23.77 26.52
C THR A 107 -25.26 -24.12 26.70
N THR A 108 -25.57 -25.34 27.10
CA THR A 108 -26.94 -25.72 27.49
C THR A 108 -27.28 -24.99 28.79
N PHE A 109 -28.10 -23.93 28.69
CA PHE A 109 -28.74 -23.33 29.86
C PHE A 109 -29.85 -24.29 30.35
N ARG A 110 -29.60 -25.00 31.44
CA ARG A 110 -30.61 -25.81 32.12
C ARG A 110 -31.37 -24.89 33.09
N PHE A 111 -32.56 -24.44 32.69
CA PHE A 111 -33.49 -23.79 33.62
C PHE A 111 -33.96 -24.84 34.65
N HIS A 112 -33.65 -24.63 35.92
CA HIS A 112 -34.33 -25.32 37.01
C HIS A 112 -35.62 -24.55 37.29
N LEU A 113 -36.76 -25.10 36.89
CA LEU A 113 -38.05 -24.63 37.40
C LEU A 113 -38.16 -25.13 38.86
N PRO A 114 -38.39 -24.25 39.85
CA PRO A 114 -38.68 -24.70 41.19
C PRO A 114 -40.03 -25.43 41.18
N LEU A 115 -40.06 -26.65 41.72
CA LEU A 115 -41.29 -27.41 41.93
C LEU A 115 -42.20 -26.60 42.86
N SER A 116 -43.40 -26.29 42.38
CA SER A 116 -44.46 -25.67 43.16
C SER A 116 -44.74 -26.53 44.39
N HIS A 117 -44.59 -25.94 45.57
CA HIS A 117 -44.91 -26.58 46.82
C HIS A 117 -46.43 -26.73 46.92
N GLU A 118 -46.93 -27.96 46.87
CA GLU A 118 -48.32 -28.27 47.18
C GLU A 118 -48.50 -28.19 48.71
N PRO A 119 -49.53 -27.49 49.23
CA PRO A 119 -49.84 -27.55 50.65
C PRO A 119 -50.74 -28.77 50.93
N ARG A 120 -50.39 -29.53 51.97
CA ARG A 120 -51.26 -30.50 52.66
C ARG A 120 -51.25 -30.17 54.16
N PRO A 121 -52.27 -30.55 54.95
CA PRO A 121 -53.63 -30.97 54.62
C PRO A 121 -54.70 -29.91 54.95
#